data_AF-A0A8D9BU95-F1
#
_entry.id   AF-A0A8D9BU95-F1
#
_cell.length_a   1.000
_cell.length_b   1.000
_cell.length_c   1.000
_cell.angle_alpha   90.00
_cell.angle_beta   90.00
_cell.angle_gamma   90.00
#
_symmetry.space_group_name_H-M   'P 1'
#
loop_
_entity.id
_entity.type
_entity.pdbx_description
1 polymer ?
#
loop_
_entity_poly.entity_id
_entity_poly.type
_entity_poly.pdbx_seq_one_letter_code
_entity_poly.pdbx_strand_id
1 'polypeptide(L)'
;MELIEKDRVEAAQINVEQELLKMDKTNYDSVNEMEEGLRPFEQLFSIILEFRDSYDKWMDGPFQGLDAESIRDVTQNMFKELQTLQRKMPKAQGAKMVNDITRSKVDAFRREVPILQAICSEGMQDRHWDMISEELGKDIRPTAETSLKNMLDMGVRDILPKLEEVANAANKEWELSKSLNKMKSEWANILLDIQPYRDTGTYIVQGTD
;
A
#
# COMPACT_ATOMS: atom_id res chain seq x y z
N MET A 1 10.42 -23.88 13.67
CA MET A 1 11.47 -23.24 12.84
C MET A 1 12.82 -23.29 13.53
N GLU A 2 12.96 -22.79 14.76
CA GLU A 2 14.24 -22.84 15.50
C GLU A 2 14.85 -24.25 15.60
N LEU A 3 14.01 -25.29 15.80
CA LEU A 3 14.48 -26.68 15.85
C LEU A 3 15.00 -27.19 14.49
N ILE A 4 14.32 -26.85 13.38
CA ILE A 4 14.75 -27.28 12.03
C ILE A 4 15.99 -26.53 11.57
N GLU A 5 16.10 -25.25 11.93
CA GLU A 5 17.31 -24.48 11.66
C GLU A 5 18.50 -25.09 12.42
N LYS A 6 18.29 -25.50 13.68
CA LYS A 6 19.31 -26.22 14.45
C LYS A 6 19.69 -27.55 13.78
N ASP A 7 18.71 -28.35 13.37
CA ASP A 7 18.95 -29.64 12.70
C ASP A 7 19.69 -29.45 11.36
N ARG A 8 19.41 -28.37 10.62
CA ARG A 8 20.10 -28.01 9.37
C ARG A 8 21.56 -27.62 9.62
N VAL A 9 21.81 -26.81 10.66
CA VAL A 9 23.16 -26.41 11.05
C VAL A 9 23.97 -27.62 11.52
N GLU A 10 23.37 -28.52 12.30
CA GLU A 10 24.00 -29.76 12.76
C GLU A 10 24.32 -30.69 11.58
N ALA A 11 23.37 -30.89 10.65
CA ALA A 11 23.60 -31.67 9.43
C ALA A 11 24.75 -31.10 8.57
N ALA A 12 24.85 -29.77 8.45
CA ALA A 12 25.94 -29.12 7.74
C ALA A 12 27.30 -29.34 8.44
N GLN A 13 27.33 -29.25 9.77
CA GLN A 13 28.54 -29.50 10.57
C GLN A 13 29.01 -30.96 10.42
N ILE A 14 28.10 -31.93 10.52
CA ILE A 14 28.42 -33.34 10.34
C ILE A 14 29.00 -33.61 8.94
N ASN A 15 28.44 -32.99 7.90
CA ASN A 15 28.96 -33.13 6.54
C ASN A 15 30.36 -32.52 6.35
N VAL A 16 30.68 -31.43 7.07
CA VAL A 16 32.03 -30.85 7.11
C VAL A 16 33.00 -31.80 7.81
N GLU A 17 32.60 -32.40 8.94
CA GLU A 17 33.42 -33.38 9.67
C GLU A 17 33.66 -34.65 8.84
N GLN A 18 32.63 -35.16 8.16
CA GLN A 18 32.75 -36.31 7.25
C GLN A 18 33.75 -36.04 6.13
N GLU A 19 33.74 -34.84 5.56
CA GLU A 19 34.71 -34.44 4.54
C GLU A 19 36.15 -34.38 5.09
N LEU A 20 36.34 -33.80 6.28
CA LEU A 20 37.64 -33.75 6.97
C LEU A 20 38.18 -35.16 7.26
N LEU A 21 37.29 -36.09 7.62
CA LEU A 21 37.62 -37.49 7.90
C LEU A 21 37.69 -38.37 6.64
N LYS A 22 37.48 -37.80 5.44
CA LYS A 22 37.43 -38.52 4.15
C LYS A 22 36.37 -39.63 4.10
N MET A 23 35.25 -39.39 4.77
CA MET A 23 34.06 -40.23 4.72
C MET A 23 33.11 -39.74 3.64
N ASP A 24 32.27 -40.64 3.13
CA ASP A 24 31.17 -40.26 2.22
C ASP A 24 30.15 -39.41 2.98
N LYS A 25 29.70 -38.32 2.34
CA LYS A 25 28.73 -37.38 2.94
C LYS A 25 27.37 -38.06 3.12
N THR A 26 26.77 -37.86 4.28
CA THR A 26 25.42 -38.34 4.56
C THR A 26 24.40 -37.40 3.93
N ASN A 27 23.40 -37.98 3.28
CA ASN A 27 22.31 -37.21 2.69
C ASN A 27 21.24 -36.91 3.75
N TYR A 28 20.99 -35.61 3.99
CA TYR A 28 19.99 -35.10 4.92
C TYR A 28 18.77 -34.48 4.21
N ASP A 29 18.40 -34.98 3.03
CA ASP A 29 17.23 -34.51 2.26
C ASP A 29 15.94 -34.46 3.09
N SER A 30 15.78 -35.33 4.08
CA SER A 30 14.62 -35.31 5.00
C SER A 30 14.48 -34.00 5.78
N VAL A 31 15.60 -33.34 6.14
CA VAL A 31 15.58 -32.03 6.81
C VAL A 31 15.08 -30.96 5.85
N ASN A 32 15.52 -31.00 4.60
CA ASN A 32 15.07 -30.07 3.55
C ASN A 32 13.58 -30.29 3.24
N GLU A 33 13.13 -31.53 3.11
CA GLU A 33 11.71 -31.86 2.88
C GLU A 33 10.81 -31.36 4.03
N MET A 34 11.26 -31.47 5.28
CA MET A 34 10.55 -30.93 6.44
C MET A 34 10.51 -29.40 6.43
N GLU A 35 11.61 -28.74 6.10
CA GLU A 35 11.68 -27.28 5.97
C GLU A 35 10.72 -26.77 4.87
N GLU A 36 10.77 -27.39 3.69
CA GLU A 36 9.89 -27.06 2.57
C GLU A 36 8.42 -27.32 2.90
N GLY A 37 8.13 -28.37 3.67
CA GLY A 37 6.79 -28.69 4.14
C GLY A 37 6.23 -27.66 5.13
N LEU A 38 7.08 -27.07 5.98
CA LEU A 38 6.66 -26.11 7.01
C LEU A 38 6.61 -24.67 6.55
N ARG A 39 7.43 -24.30 5.56
CA ARG A 39 7.51 -22.94 5.01
C ARG A 39 6.15 -22.33 4.62
N PRO A 40 5.20 -23.05 3.98
CA PRO A 40 3.87 -22.50 3.67
C PRO A 40 3.05 -22.14 4.91
N PHE A 41 3.23 -22.85 6.02
CA PHE A 41 2.51 -22.58 7.27
C PHE A 41 3.07 -21.34 7.95
N GLU A 42 4.39 -21.20 7.99
CA GLU A 42 5.05 -19.99 8.49
C GLU A 42 4.58 -18.76 7.70
N GLN A 43 4.62 -18.83 6.36
CA GLN A 43 4.13 -17.76 5.50
C GLN A 43 2.66 -17.41 5.79
N LEU A 44 1.79 -18.41 5.98
CA LEU A 44 0.39 -18.18 6.34
C LEU A 44 0.26 -17.42 7.67
N PHE A 45 0.96 -17.86 8.71
CA PHE A 45 0.87 -17.22 10.03
C PHE A 45 1.49 -15.81 10.04
N SER A 46 2.58 -15.59 9.31
CA SER A 46 3.17 -14.26 9.14
C SER A 46 2.17 -13.29 8.51
N ILE A 47 1.50 -13.69 7.41
CA ILE A 47 0.46 -12.86 6.77
C ILE A 47 -0.70 -12.58 7.73
N ILE A 48 -1.14 -13.58 8.51
CA ILE A 48 -2.23 -13.40 9.48
C ILE A 48 -1.85 -12.38 10.55
N LEU A 49 -0.63 -12.47 11.09
CA LEU A 49 -0.13 -11.55 12.11
C LEU A 49 0.01 -10.14 11.54
N GLU A 50 0.65 -10.00 10.38
CA GLU A 50 0.85 -8.72 9.72
C GLU A 50 -0.49 -8.05 9.38
N PHE A 51 -1.44 -8.81 8.83
CA PHE A 51 -2.79 -8.31 8.54
C PHE A 51 -3.49 -7.88 9.82
N ARG A 52 -3.47 -8.69 10.88
CA ARG A 52 -4.12 -8.35 12.16
C ARG A 52 -3.52 -7.08 12.76
N ASP A 53 -2.20 -7.00 12.86
CA ASP A 53 -1.50 -5.90 13.52
C ASP A 53 -1.63 -4.57 12.72
N SER A 54 -1.86 -4.68 11.42
CA SER A 54 -2.10 -3.52 10.55
C SER A 54 -3.58 -3.16 10.43
N TYR A 55 -4.49 -4.14 10.52
CA TYR A 55 -5.93 -3.94 10.36
C TYR A 55 -6.50 -2.93 11.36
N ASP A 56 -6.12 -3.06 12.64
CA ASP A 56 -6.59 -2.13 13.68
C ASP A 56 -6.16 -0.69 13.38
N LYS A 57 -4.94 -0.51 12.85
CA LYS A 57 -4.43 0.82 12.45
C LYS A 57 -5.16 1.38 11.25
N TRP A 58 -5.47 0.54 10.27
CA TRP A 58 -6.18 0.98 9.06
C TRP A 58 -7.66 1.25 9.31
N MET A 59 -8.27 0.53 10.26
CA MET A 59 -9.70 0.58 10.51
C MET A 59 -10.10 1.58 11.59
N ASP A 60 -9.39 1.58 12.72
CA ASP A 60 -9.67 2.42 13.89
C ASP A 60 -8.69 3.60 14.03
N GLY A 61 -7.57 3.60 13.30
CA GLY A 61 -6.60 4.69 13.34
C GLY A 61 -7.05 5.96 12.59
N PRO A 62 -6.44 7.13 12.90
CA PRO A 62 -6.68 8.37 12.16
C PRO A 62 -6.30 8.27 10.69
N PHE A 63 -7.07 8.89 9.80
CA PHE A 63 -6.70 9.01 8.38
C PHE A 63 -5.40 9.80 8.16
N GLN A 64 -5.09 10.74 9.05
CA GLN A 64 -3.97 11.66 8.91
C GLN A 64 -2.65 10.91 9.05
N GLY A 65 -1.97 10.66 7.93
CA GLY A 65 -0.70 9.92 7.86
C GLY A 65 -0.83 8.48 7.36
N LEU A 66 -2.03 8.01 7.00
CA LEU A 66 -2.19 6.75 6.27
C LEU A 66 -1.93 6.95 4.78
N ASP A 67 -1.04 6.13 4.23
CA ASP A 67 -0.81 6.03 2.79
C ASP A 67 -1.77 5.00 2.19
N ALA A 68 -2.87 5.49 1.62
CA ALA A 68 -3.90 4.65 1.01
C ALA A 68 -3.37 3.81 -0.16
N GLU A 69 -2.34 4.28 -0.88
CA GLU A 69 -1.73 3.57 -2.00
C GLU A 69 -0.88 2.40 -1.49
N SER A 70 -0.07 2.65 -0.47
CA SER A 70 0.71 1.60 0.20
C SER A 70 -0.21 0.51 0.78
N ILE A 71 -1.30 0.91 1.45
CA ILE A 71 -2.26 -0.04 2.02
C ILE A 71 -2.92 -0.90 0.95
N ARG A 72 -3.29 -0.31 -0.20
CA ARG A 72 -3.82 -1.06 -1.35
C ARG A 72 -2.84 -2.13 -1.81
N ASP A 73 -1.57 -1.75 -1.99
CA ASP A 73 -0.54 -2.65 -2.51
C ASP A 73 -0.23 -3.78 -1.53
N VAL A 74 -0.08 -3.48 -0.25
CA VAL A 74 0.11 -4.48 0.82
C VAL A 74 -1.05 -5.47 0.84
N THR A 75 -2.29 -4.97 0.89
CA THR A 75 -3.48 -5.82 0.96
C THR A 75 -3.65 -6.66 -0.31
N GLN A 76 -3.31 -6.10 -1.49
CA GLN A 76 -3.32 -6.81 -2.77
C GLN A 76 -2.28 -7.94 -2.81
N ASN A 77 -1.09 -7.71 -2.24
CA ASN A 77 -0.02 -8.70 -2.17
C ASN A 77 -0.39 -9.84 -1.21
N MET A 78 -0.84 -9.51 0.00
CA MET A 78 -1.35 -10.50 0.97
C MET A 78 -2.40 -11.42 0.35
N PHE A 79 -3.36 -10.87 -0.41
CA PHE A 79 -4.40 -11.66 -1.07
C PHE A 79 -3.83 -12.63 -2.12
N LYS A 80 -2.86 -12.19 -2.95
CA LYS A 80 -2.20 -13.04 -3.95
C LYS A 80 -1.35 -14.15 -3.30
N GLU A 81 -0.68 -13.83 -2.20
CA GLU A 81 0.10 -14.81 -1.44
C GLU A 81 -0.80 -15.89 -0.83
N LEU A 82 -1.92 -15.49 -0.23
CA LEU A 82 -2.92 -16.43 0.31
C LEU A 82 -3.48 -17.36 -0.77
N GLN A 83 -3.75 -16.87 -1.98
CA GLN A 83 -4.17 -17.70 -3.11
C GLN A 83 -3.10 -18.72 -3.52
N THR A 84 -1.83 -18.32 -3.48
CA THR A 84 -0.70 -19.20 -3.81
C THR A 84 -0.51 -20.26 -2.73
N LEU A 85 -0.60 -19.87 -1.46
CA LEU A 85 -0.52 -20.77 -0.30
C LEU A 85 -1.63 -21.82 -0.30
N GLN A 86 -2.83 -21.47 -0.79
CA GLN A 86 -3.92 -22.43 -0.92
C GLN A 86 -3.55 -23.64 -1.81
N ARG A 87 -2.70 -23.42 -2.83
CA ARG A 87 -2.22 -24.49 -3.73
C ARG A 87 -1.08 -25.32 -3.12
N LYS A 88 -0.30 -24.72 -2.21
CA LYS A 88 0.88 -25.34 -1.58
C LYS A 88 0.54 -26.24 -0.39
N MET A 89 -0.66 -26.13 0.19
CA MET A 89 -1.09 -26.91 1.36
C MET A 89 -2.30 -27.83 1.08
N PRO A 90 -2.28 -28.72 0.06
CA PRO A 90 -3.45 -29.50 -0.34
C PRO A 90 -3.87 -30.56 0.69
N LYS A 91 -2.93 -31.08 1.49
CA LYS A 91 -3.16 -32.18 2.45
C LYS A 91 -3.50 -31.70 3.87
N ALA A 92 -3.36 -30.40 4.16
CA ALA A 92 -3.57 -29.84 5.49
C ALA A 92 -4.93 -29.10 5.58
N GLN A 93 -6.00 -29.85 5.83
CA GLN A 93 -7.37 -29.31 5.86
C GLN A 93 -7.55 -28.16 6.85
N GLY A 94 -6.94 -28.25 8.05
CA GLY A 94 -7.00 -27.18 9.05
C GLY A 94 -6.35 -25.87 8.58
N ALA A 95 -5.14 -25.94 8.01
CA ALA A 95 -4.46 -24.76 7.47
C ALA A 95 -5.17 -24.18 6.25
N LYS A 96 -5.80 -25.03 5.43
CA LYS A 96 -6.66 -24.58 4.33
C LYS A 96 -7.85 -23.77 4.83
N MET A 97 -8.55 -24.25 5.85
CA MET A 97 -9.66 -23.52 6.47
C MET A 97 -9.21 -22.16 7.02
N VAL A 98 -8.09 -22.12 7.73
CA VAL A 98 -7.52 -20.86 8.26
C VAL A 98 -7.14 -19.90 7.12
N ASN A 99 -6.53 -20.40 6.05
CA ASN A 99 -6.22 -19.61 4.86
C ASN A 99 -7.50 -19.04 4.23
N ASP A 100 -8.53 -19.86 4.02
CA ASP A 100 -9.78 -19.43 3.41
C ASP A 100 -10.47 -18.33 4.24
N ILE A 101 -10.52 -18.48 5.57
CA ILE A 101 -11.05 -17.46 6.50
C ILE A 101 -10.23 -16.15 6.39
N THR A 102 -8.91 -16.26 6.44
CA THR A 102 -8.02 -15.10 6.37
C THR A 102 -8.18 -14.38 5.04
N ARG A 103 -8.22 -15.13 3.94
CA ARG A 103 -8.42 -14.60 2.60
C ARG A 103 -9.75 -13.87 2.47
N SER A 104 -10.83 -14.41 3.03
CA SER A 104 -12.13 -13.73 3.06
C SER A 104 -12.08 -12.42 3.84
N LYS A 105 -11.36 -12.36 4.96
CA LYS A 105 -11.17 -11.11 5.73
C LYS A 105 -10.35 -10.07 4.95
N VAL A 106 -9.25 -10.49 4.33
CA VAL A 106 -8.43 -9.64 3.47
C VAL A 106 -9.24 -9.13 2.28
N ASP A 107 -10.03 -10.00 1.63
CA ASP A 107 -10.87 -9.60 0.49
C ASP A 107 -11.98 -8.63 0.89
N ALA A 108 -12.59 -8.82 2.06
CA ALA A 108 -13.56 -7.88 2.60
C ALA A 108 -12.92 -6.50 2.81
N PHE A 109 -11.73 -6.44 3.42
CA PHE A 109 -11.01 -5.18 3.61
C PHE A 109 -10.59 -4.54 2.28
N ARG A 110 -10.16 -5.32 1.28
CA ARG A 110 -9.82 -4.82 -0.07
C ARG A 110 -10.95 -4.04 -0.73
N ARG A 111 -12.21 -4.36 -0.42
CA ARG A 111 -13.38 -3.64 -0.96
C ARG A 111 -13.59 -2.28 -0.32
N GLU A 112 -13.03 -2.06 0.87
CA GLU A 112 -13.08 -0.77 1.57
C GLU A 112 -11.88 0.13 1.24
N VAL A 113 -10.80 -0.43 0.70
CA VAL A 113 -9.59 0.33 0.30
C VAL A 113 -9.91 1.49 -0.68
N PRO A 114 -10.80 1.35 -1.68
CA PRO A 114 -11.16 2.48 -2.54
C PRO A 114 -11.77 3.66 -1.78
N ILE A 115 -12.55 3.39 -0.72
CA ILE A 115 -13.08 4.44 0.17
C ILE A 115 -11.92 5.18 0.83
N LEU A 116 -10.92 4.44 1.33
CA LEU A 116 -9.73 5.02 1.93
C LEU A 116 -8.94 5.89 0.92
N GLN A 117 -8.74 5.41 -0.31
CA GLN A 117 -8.04 6.17 -1.35
C GLN A 117 -8.78 7.47 -1.72
N ALA A 118 -10.11 7.41 -1.81
CA ALA A 118 -10.92 8.58 -2.11
C ALA A 118 -10.90 9.61 -0.98
N ILE A 119 -10.98 9.16 0.28
CA ILE A 119 -10.96 10.04 1.46
C ILE A 119 -9.58 10.66 1.70
N CYS A 120 -8.51 9.89 1.52
CA CYS A 120 -7.13 10.34 1.70
C CYS A 120 -6.57 11.13 0.49
N SER A 121 -7.40 11.49 -0.49
CA SER A 121 -6.98 12.24 -1.67
C SER A 121 -6.53 13.66 -1.32
N GLU A 122 -5.29 14.03 -1.65
CA GLU A 122 -4.70 15.34 -1.33
C GLU A 122 -5.44 16.53 -1.97
N GLY A 123 -6.22 16.28 -3.04
CA GLY A 123 -7.01 17.31 -3.70
C GLY A 123 -8.34 17.64 -3.02
N MET A 124 -8.74 16.90 -1.98
CA MET A 124 -10.02 17.11 -1.31
C MET A 124 -10.05 18.47 -0.60
N GLN A 125 -11.14 19.21 -0.79
CA GLN A 125 -11.38 20.55 -0.25
C GLN A 125 -12.80 20.62 0.29
N ASP A 126 -13.12 21.66 1.08
CA ASP A 126 -14.43 21.83 1.72
C ASP A 126 -15.59 21.66 0.73
N ARG A 127 -15.50 22.25 -0.48
CA ARG A 127 -16.51 22.11 -1.53
C ARG A 127 -16.80 20.65 -1.93
N HIS A 128 -15.76 19.81 -1.96
CA HIS A 128 -15.89 18.40 -2.34
C HIS A 128 -16.59 17.63 -1.22
N TRP A 129 -16.26 17.94 0.03
CA TRP A 129 -16.94 17.36 1.18
C TRP A 129 -18.39 17.81 1.30
N ASP A 130 -18.71 19.05 0.94
CA ASP A 130 -20.09 19.52 0.90
C ASP A 130 -20.91 18.73 -0.13
N MET A 131 -20.37 18.46 -1.34
CA MET A 131 -21.02 17.62 -2.35
C MET A 131 -21.29 16.19 -1.86
N ILE A 132 -20.33 15.59 -1.16
CA ILE A 132 -20.50 14.22 -0.64
C ILE A 132 -21.48 14.21 0.54
N SER A 133 -21.44 15.24 1.37
CA SER A 133 -22.34 15.39 2.53
C SER A 133 -23.79 15.64 2.10
N GLU A 134 -24.01 16.34 0.99
CA GLU A 134 -25.33 16.53 0.38
C GLU A 134 -25.92 15.19 -0.09
N GLU A 135 -25.11 14.35 -0.75
CA GLU A 135 -25.54 13.03 -1.22
C GLU A 135 -25.91 12.10 -0.03
N LEU A 136 -25.13 12.13 1.05
CA LEU A 136 -25.38 11.30 2.23
C LEU A 136 -26.46 11.89 3.17
N GLY A 137 -26.80 13.17 2.99
CA GLY A 137 -27.66 13.92 3.91
C GLY A 137 -27.06 14.13 5.31
N LYS A 138 -25.75 13.98 5.47
CA LYS A 138 -25.01 14.11 6.73
C LYS A 138 -23.65 14.71 6.46
N ASP A 139 -23.17 15.55 7.38
CA ASP A 139 -21.80 16.06 7.31
C ASP A 139 -20.80 14.96 7.65
N ILE A 140 -19.96 14.61 6.67
CA ILE A 140 -18.93 13.57 6.80
C ILE A 140 -17.52 14.13 6.70
N ARG A 141 -17.33 15.43 6.91
CA ARG A 141 -15.99 16.01 6.87
C ARG A 141 -15.05 15.28 7.84
N PRO A 142 -13.91 14.74 7.35
CA PRO A 142 -12.95 14.10 8.22
C PRO A 142 -12.37 15.11 9.23
N THR A 143 -12.28 14.70 10.48
CA THR A 143 -11.54 15.38 11.53
C THR A 143 -10.23 14.62 11.79
N ALA A 144 -9.33 15.20 12.58
CA ALA A 144 -8.06 14.56 12.94
C ALA A 144 -8.21 13.20 13.65
N GLU A 145 -9.38 12.92 14.23
CA GLU A 145 -9.68 11.65 14.92
C GLU A 145 -10.59 10.73 14.11
N THR A 146 -11.01 11.14 12.90
CA THR A 146 -11.91 10.30 12.10
C THR A 146 -11.14 9.10 11.55
N SER A 147 -11.72 7.91 11.77
CA SER A 147 -11.22 6.62 11.28
C SER A 147 -12.06 6.09 10.12
N LEU A 148 -11.54 5.08 9.40
CA LEU A 148 -12.27 4.40 8.33
C LEU A 148 -13.58 3.81 8.85
N LYS A 149 -13.56 3.21 10.04
CA LYS A 149 -14.75 2.66 10.68
C LYS A 149 -15.86 3.68 10.88
N ASN A 150 -15.54 4.87 11.39
CA ASN A 150 -16.52 5.93 11.59
C ASN A 150 -17.21 6.30 10.27
N MET A 151 -16.45 6.35 9.17
CA MET A 151 -16.99 6.65 7.83
C MET A 151 -17.86 5.51 7.28
N LEU A 152 -17.45 4.25 7.49
CA LEU A 152 -18.26 3.11 7.11
C LEU A 152 -19.59 3.08 7.88
N ASP A 153 -19.55 3.36 9.18
CA ASP A 153 -20.74 3.43 10.05
C ASP A 153 -21.68 4.59 9.65
N MET A 154 -21.15 5.66 9.05
CA MET A 154 -21.94 6.76 8.50
C MET A 154 -22.65 6.41 7.18
N GLY A 155 -22.28 5.30 6.52
CA GLY A 155 -22.90 4.82 5.28
C GLY A 155 -22.14 5.21 4.01
N VAL A 156 -20.88 5.62 4.11
CA VAL A 156 -20.06 6.05 2.95
C VAL A 156 -19.94 4.95 1.87
N ARG A 157 -20.09 3.68 2.24
CA ARG A 157 -20.08 2.56 1.30
C ARG A 157 -21.19 2.66 0.24
N ASP A 158 -22.36 3.18 0.59
CA ASP A 158 -23.51 3.23 -0.32
C ASP A 158 -23.33 4.28 -1.43
N ILE A 159 -22.50 5.30 -1.16
CA ILE A 159 -22.19 6.39 -2.09
C ILE A 159 -20.79 6.28 -2.67
N LEU A 160 -20.12 5.12 -2.57
CA LEU A 160 -18.75 4.90 -3.05
C LEU A 160 -18.55 5.38 -4.51
N PRO A 161 -19.42 5.09 -5.48
CA PRO A 161 -19.22 5.56 -6.85
C PRO A 161 -19.17 7.09 -6.95
N LYS A 162 -20.00 7.79 -6.15
CA LYS A 162 -20.01 9.25 -6.10
C LYS A 162 -18.78 9.81 -5.40
N LEU A 163 -18.37 9.17 -4.30
CA LEU A 163 -17.16 9.50 -3.58
C LEU A 163 -15.93 9.40 -4.49
N GLU A 164 -15.80 8.31 -5.26
CA GLU A 164 -14.72 8.13 -6.23
C GLU A 164 -14.75 9.19 -7.34
N GLU A 165 -15.93 9.52 -7.87
CA GLU A 165 -16.10 10.58 -8.87
C GLU A 165 -15.57 11.92 -8.35
N VAL A 166 -15.99 12.31 -7.14
CA VAL A 166 -15.60 13.57 -6.50
C VAL A 166 -14.11 13.58 -6.17
N ALA A 167 -13.57 12.50 -5.60
CA ALA A 167 -12.14 12.41 -5.28
C ALA A 167 -11.26 12.46 -6.54
N ASN A 168 -11.69 11.81 -7.63
CA ASN A 168 -10.99 11.87 -8.91
C ASN A 168 -11.01 13.28 -9.52
N ALA A 169 -12.15 14.00 -9.44
CA ALA A 169 -12.22 15.39 -9.86
C ALA A 169 -11.30 16.27 -9.01
N ALA A 170 -11.33 16.09 -7.70
CA ALA A 170 -10.51 16.81 -6.73
C ALA A 170 -9.00 16.64 -6.99
N ASN A 171 -8.55 15.41 -7.24
CA ASN A 171 -7.14 15.13 -7.56
C ASN A 171 -6.71 15.79 -8.88
N LYS A 172 -7.55 15.75 -9.93
CA LYS A 172 -7.25 16.44 -11.19
C LYS A 172 -7.16 17.96 -11.01
N GLU A 173 -8.08 18.55 -10.23
CA GLU A 173 -8.05 19.98 -9.90
C GLU A 173 -6.79 20.35 -9.12
N TRP A 174 -6.36 19.50 -8.19
CA TRP A 174 -5.14 19.69 -7.43
C TRP A 174 -3.89 19.62 -8.30
N GLU A 175 -3.77 18.62 -9.17
CA GLU A 175 -2.67 18.50 -10.13
C GLU A 175 -2.61 19.71 -11.08
N LEU A 176 -3.77 20.19 -11.55
CA LEU A 176 -3.87 21.37 -12.40
C LEU A 176 -3.43 22.63 -11.64
N SER A 177 -3.89 22.79 -10.40
CA SER A 177 -3.52 23.92 -9.53
C SER A 177 -2.02 23.92 -9.23
N LYS A 178 -1.43 22.75 -8.95
CA LYS A 178 0.01 22.57 -8.77
C LYS A 178 0.79 22.98 -10.01
N SER A 179 0.34 22.54 -11.19
CA SER A 179 0.94 22.92 -12.48
C SER A 179 0.84 24.42 -12.74
N LEU A 180 -0.31 25.04 -12.45
CA LEU A 180 -0.52 26.47 -12.58
C LEU A 180 0.41 27.27 -11.65
N ASN A 181 0.54 26.84 -10.40
CA ASN A 181 1.43 27.48 -9.43
C ASN A 181 2.90 27.34 -9.82
N LYS A 182 3.30 26.17 -10.35
CA LYS A 182 4.63 25.98 -10.92
C LYS A 182 4.90 26.97 -12.06
N MET A 183 4.01 27.07 -13.04
CA MET A 183 4.13 28.04 -14.13
C MET A 183 4.22 29.48 -13.61
N LYS A 184 3.35 29.88 -12.68
CA LYS A 184 3.43 31.21 -12.06
C LYS A 184 4.78 31.46 -11.38
N SER A 185 5.31 30.47 -10.68
CA SER A 185 6.61 30.59 -9.99
C SER A 185 7.79 30.68 -10.95
N GLU A 186 7.75 29.95 -12.07
CA GLU A 186 8.75 30.03 -13.13
C GLU A 186 8.74 31.41 -13.77
N TRP A 187 7.55 31.95 -14.05
CA TRP A 187 7.38 33.27 -14.65
C TRP A 187 7.70 34.43 -13.69
N ALA A 188 7.57 34.23 -12.38
CA ALA A 188 7.81 35.28 -11.39
C ALA A 188 9.23 35.85 -11.42
N ASN A 189 10.21 35.05 -11.85
CA ASN A 189 11.62 35.43 -11.88
C ASN A 189 12.19 35.59 -13.30
N ILE A 190 11.33 35.59 -14.34
CA ILE A 190 11.78 35.86 -15.71
C ILE A 190 12.09 37.35 -15.81
N LEU A 191 13.39 37.66 -15.90
CA LEU A 191 13.89 38.99 -16.22
C LEU A 191 14.34 39.00 -17.68
N LEU A 192 13.73 39.86 -18.48
CA LEU A 192 14.17 40.10 -19.85
C LEU A 192 15.38 41.03 -19.81
N ASP A 193 16.53 40.55 -20.29
CA ASP A 193 17.70 41.40 -20.50
C ASP A 193 17.49 42.23 -21.78
N ILE A 194 17.46 43.54 -21.60
CA ILE A 194 17.16 44.50 -22.66
C ILE A 194 18.40 45.38 -22.85
N GLN A 195 18.99 45.32 -24.04
CA GLN A 195 20.18 46.09 -24.40
C GLN A 195 19.86 47.15 -25.46
N PRO A 196 20.52 48.33 -25.40
CA PRO A 196 20.37 49.37 -26.42
C PRO A 196 20.80 48.85 -27.80
N TYR A 197 20.00 49.13 -28.83
CA TYR A 197 20.33 48.78 -30.20
C TYR A 197 21.04 49.94 -30.90
N ARG A 198 22.38 49.89 -30.94
CA ARG A 198 23.21 50.89 -31.65
C ARG A 198 22.79 52.32 -31.24
N ASP A 199 22.68 53.24 -32.20
CA ASP A 199 22.32 54.65 -31.99
C ASP A 199 20.87 54.96 -32.41
N THR A 200 20.00 53.95 -32.54
CA THR A 200 18.62 54.17 -33.03
C THR A 200 17.67 54.66 -31.95
N GLY A 201 18.11 54.71 -30.68
CA GLY A 201 17.26 55.03 -29.53
C GLY A 201 16.26 53.93 -29.18
N THR A 202 16.39 52.75 -29.78
CA THR A 202 15.54 51.57 -29.50
C THR A 202 16.33 50.51 -28.75
N TYR A 203 15.63 49.58 -28.12
CA TYR A 203 16.24 48.49 -27.35
C TYR A 203 15.88 47.13 -27.95
N ILE A 204 16.78 46.16 -27.84
CA ILE A 204 16.55 44.77 -28.23
C ILE A 204 16.64 43.85 -27.02
N VAL A 205 15.83 42.79 -27.02
CA VAL A 205 15.90 41.73 -26.01
C VAL A 205 17.08 40.81 -26.38
N GLN A 206 18.01 40.63 -25.45
CA GLN A 206 19.12 39.70 -25.62
C GLN A 206 18.66 38.27 -25.27
N GLY A 207 19.21 37.28 -25.98
CA GLY A 207 18.75 35.88 -25.97
C GLY A 207 18.33 35.38 -24.58
N THR A 208 17.09 34.94 -24.49
CA THR A 208 16.54 34.24 -23.32
C THR A 208 16.73 32.75 -23.58
N ASP A 209 17.37 32.04 -22.63
CA ASP A 209 17.33 30.58 -22.56
C ASP A 209 15.99 30.10 -21.97
#